data_AF-A0A2G9TPH6-F1
#
_entry.id   AF-A0A2G9TPH6-F1
#
_cell.length_a   1.000
_cell.length_b   1.000
_cell.length_c   1.000
_cell.angle_alpha   90.00
_cell.angle_beta   90.00
_cell.angle_gamma   90.00
#
_symmetry.space_group_name_H-M   'P 1'
#
loop_
_entity.id
_entity.type
_entity.pdbx_description
1 polymer ?
#
loop_
_entity_poly.entity_id
_entity_poly.type
_entity_poly.pdbx_seq_one_letter_code
_entity_poly.pdbx_strand_id
1 'polypeptide(L)'
;AEFSWDRVRLFDQDIVQILYDDCMEARGAKIESVTSKPKTNYRPQVCLILARTPMDTVQLEKLAVRKLKMSAKQAMDIAEKLYNKGYISYPRTETNKFPSNMNLSALVGQLTTSPKWGDFAAENLREDFMSLLAAPYKAMIGECTSW
;
A
#
# COMPACT_ATOMS: atom_id res chain seq x y z
N ALA A 1 28.37 -6.32 -4.73
CA ALA A 1 27.50 -5.14 -4.81
C ALA A 1 27.05 -4.99 -6.26
N GLU A 2 25.77 -4.80 -6.50
CA GLU A 2 25.21 -4.65 -7.85
C GLU A 2 25.02 -3.15 -8.13
N PHE A 3 25.66 -2.64 -9.18
CA PHE A 3 25.52 -1.25 -9.62
C PHE A 3 24.60 -1.23 -10.84
N SER A 4 23.54 -0.42 -10.78
CA SER A 4 22.65 -0.21 -11.91
C SER A 4 23.24 0.81 -12.87
N TRP A 5 23.26 0.50 -14.16
CA TRP A 5 23.71 1.44 -15.18
C TRP A 5 22.74 2.63 -15.31
N ASP A 6 23.28 3.84 -15.34
CA ASP A 6 22.48 5.09 -15.41
C ASP A 6 21.59 5.17 -16.66
N ARG A 7 22.06 4.60 -17.78
CA ARG A 7 21.29 4.53 -19.04
C ARG A 7 20.21 3.44 -19.05
N VAL A 8 20.07 2.66 -17.98
CA VAL A 8 19.13 1.54 -17.79
C VAL A 8 19.34 0.38 -18.78
N ARG A 9 19.06 0.57 -20.07
CA ARG A 9 19.28 -0.42 -21.15
C ARG A 9 19.38 0.26 -22.52
N LEU A 10 20.21 -0.31 -23.40
CA LEU A 10 20.30 0.03 -24.82
C LEU A 10 19.98 -1.20 -25.68
N PHE A 11 19.42 -0.99 -26.87
CA PHE A 11 18.97 -2.05 -27.78
C PHE A 11 19.80 -2.13 -29.07
N ASP A 12 20.93 -1.44 -29.11
CA ASP A 12 21.87 -1.47 -30.22
C ASP A 12 23.13 -2.22 -29.78
N GLN A 13 23.47 -3.29 -30.49
CA GLN A 13 24.57 -4.17 -30.11
C GLN A 13 25.93 -3.47 -30.27
N ASP A 14 26.11 -2.71 -31.35
CA ASP A 14 27.40 -2.10 -31.67
C ASP A 14 27.75 -1.01 -30.65
N ILE A 15 26.76 -0.19 -30.28
CA ILE A 15 26.94 0.86 -29.27
C ILE A 15 27.22 0.26 -27.89
N VAL A 16 26.53 -0.82 -27.51
CA VAL A 16 26.74 -1.48 -26.22
C VAL A 16 28.13 -2.09 -26.14
N GLN A 17 28.64 -2.67 -27.24
CA GLN A 17 29.97 -3.24 -27.29
C GLN A 17 31.05 -2.19 -27.07
N ILE A 18 30.97 -1.05 -27.76
CA ILE A 18 31.91 0.09 -27.60
C ILE A 18 31.93 0.55 -26.14
N LEU A 19 30.76 0.78 -25.55
CA LEU A 19 30.65 1.24 -24.16
C LEU A 19 31.16 0.21 -23.14
N TYR A 20 31.05 -1.08 -23.46
CA TYR A 20 31.58 -2.16 -22.63
C TYR A 20 33.11 -2.19 -22.69
N ASP A 21 33.69 -2.07 -23.88
CA ASP A 21 35.14 -2.06 -24.07
C ASP A 21 35.78 -0.85 -23.38
N ASP A 22 35.18 0.34 -23.50
CA ASP A 22 35.58 1.56 -22.78
C ASP A 22 35.59 1.35 -21.24
N CYS A 23 34.57 0.64 -20.71
CA CYS A 23 34.49 0.35 -19.28
C CYS A 23 35.53 -0.67 -18.81
N MET A 24 35.90 -1.64 -19.67
CA MET A 24 36.96 -2.62 -19.37
C MET A 24 38.34 -1.96 -19.35
N GLU A 25 38.58 -0.98 -20.23
CA GLU A 25 39.83 -0.22 -20.26
C GLU A 25 40.02 0.69 -19.04
N ALA A 26 38.94 1.26 -18.50
CA ALA A 26 38.99 2.22 -17.39
C ALA A 26 39.53 1.63 -16.07
N ARG A 27 39.55 0.30 -15.90
CA ARG A 27 40.14 -0.49 -14.77
C ARG A 27 39.71 -0.12 -13.34
N GLY A 28 38.94 0.94 -13.13
CA GLY A 28 38.49 1.41 -11.83
C GLY A 28 37.29 2.35 -11.93
N ALA A 29 36.51 2.41 -10.86
CA ALA A 29 35.33 3.28 -10.76
C ALA A 29 35.58 4.38 -9.71
N LYS A 30 35.24 5.62 -10.05
CA LYS A 30 35.25 6.76 -9.12
C LYS A 30 33.84 6.98 -8.59
N ILE A 31 33.72 7.16 -7.27
CA ILE A 31 32.45 7.55 -6.65
C ILE A 31 32.23 9.03 -6.96
N GLU A 32 31.21 9.35 -7.75
CA GLU A 32 30.85 10.74 -8.06
C GLU A 32 29.96 11.35 -6.98
N SER A 33 28.96 10.62 -6.50
CA SER A 33 28.06 11.12 -5.46
C SER A 33 27.49 9.99 -4.60
N VAL A 34 27.30 10.28 -3.31
CA VAL A 34 26.58 9.41 -2.37
C VAL A 34 25.40 10.21 -1.83
N THR A 35 24.20 9.89 -2.30
CA THR A 35 22.96 10.51 -1.81
C THR A 35 22.15 9.49 -1.04
N SER A 36 22.03 9.66 0.28
CA SER A 36 21.12 8.87 1.10
C SER A 36 19.83 9.67 1.30
N LYS A 37 18.78 9.32 0.54
CA LYS A 37 17.43 9.82 0.82
C LYS A 37 16.79 8.86 1.84
N PRO A 38 16.24 9.35 2.97
CA PRO A 38 15.47 8.50 3.86
C PRO A 38 14.26 7.99 3.08
N LYS A 39 14.35 6.76 2.57
CA LYS A 39 13.22 6.08 1.97
C LYS A 39 12.43 5.51 3.12
N THR A 40 11.40 6.25 3.56
CA THR A 40 10.34 5.64 4.32
C THR A 40 9.71 4.58 3.41
N ASN A 41 10.14 3.34 3.57
CA ASN A 41 9.35 2.19 3.16
C ASN A 41 8.11 2.23 4.05
N TYR A 42 7.15 3.09 3.71
CA TYR A 42 5.81 2.97 4.22
C TYR A 42 5.47 1.50 4.03
N ARG A 43 5.20 0.77 5.13
CA ARG A 43 4.47 -0.50 5.05
C ARG A 43 3.38 -0.23 4.02
N PRO A 44 3.37 -1.00 2.92
CA PRO A 44 2.85 -0.56 1.63
C PRO A 44 1.60 0.23 1.95
N GLN A 45 1.57 1.51 1.61
CA GLN A 45 0.46 2.36 1.99
C GLN A 45 -0.85 1.69 1.60
N VAL A 46 -0.86 0.80 0.61
CA VAL A 46 -1.87 -0.24 0.39
C VAL A 46 -2.44 -0.91 1.67
N CYS A 47 -1.69 -1.43 2.65
CA CYS A 47 -2.27 -2.07 3.85
C CYS A 47 -2.91 -1.06 4.84
N LEU A 48 -2.34 0.15 4.97
CA LEU A 48 -2.86 1.20 5.86
C LEU A 48 -3.94 2.06 5.18
N ILE A 49 -3.87 2.26 3.87
CA ILE A 49 -4.86 2.91 3.01
C ILE A 49 -6.02 1.95 2.75
N LEU A 50 -5.80 0.64 2.58
CA LEU A 50 -6.90 -0.34 2.53
C LEU A 50 -7.61 -0.48 3.89
N ALA A 51 -6.96 -0.12 5.00
CA ALA A 51 -7.66 0.03 6.27
C ALA A 51 -8.45 1.36 6.37
N ARG A 52 -8.04 2.39 5.61
CA ARG A 52 -8.65 3.74 5.60
C ARG A 52 -9.83 3.86 4.63
N THR A 53 -9.78 3.13 3.52
CA THR A 53 -10.83 3.13 2.52
C THR A 53 -11.71 1.91 2.76
N PRO A 54 -13.05 2.08 2.88
CA PRO A 54 -13.96 0.95 2.87
C PRO A 54 -13.65 0.05 1.68
N MET A 55 -13.73 -1.25 1.90
CA MET A 55 -13.50 -2.22 0.84
C MET A 55 -14.65 -2.15 -0.16
N ASP A 56 -14.33 -1.72 -1.38
CA ASP A 56 -15.26 -1.75 -2.52
C ASP A 56 -15.41 -3.19 -3.06
N THR A 57 -16.58 -3.47 -3.65
CA THR A 57 -16.91 -4.67 -4.43
C THR A 57 -15.79 -5.11 -5.36
N VAL A 58 -15.30 -4.22 -6.21
CA VAL A 58 -14.29 -4.53 -7.23
C VAL A 58 -12.97 -4.90 -6.56
N GLN A 59 -12.64 -4.26 -5.43
CA GLN A 59 -11.44 -4.59 -4.67
C GLN A 59 -11.57 -5.94 -3.96
N LEU A 60 -12.73 -6.22 -3.36
CA LEU A 60 -13.04 -7.51 -2.74
C LEU A 60 -12.87 -8.65 -3.76
N GLU A 61 -13.48 -8.53 -4.95
CA GLU A 61 -13.37 -9.53 -6.01
C GLU A 61 -11.91 -9.73 -6.48
N LYS A 62 -11.19 -8.62 -6.72
CA LYS A 62 -9.77 -8.68 -7.14
C LYS A 62 -8.90 -9.34 -6.07
N LEU A 63 -9.12 -9.04 -4.79
CA LEU A 63 -8.36 -9.62 -3.68
C LEU A 63 -8.71 -11.09 -3.47
N ALA A 64 -9.99 -11.46 -3.59
CA ALA A 64 -10.42 -12.86 -3.49
C ALA A 64 -9.73 -13.73 -4.55
N VAL A 65 -9.65 -13.27 -5.80
CA VAL A 65 -8.95 -13.99 -6.86
C VAL A 65 -7.44 -14.05 -6.60
N ARG A 66 -6.81 -12.92 -6.26
CA ARG A 66 -5.35 -12.83 -6.12
C ARG A 66 -4.82 -13.56 -4.89
N LYS A 67 -5.49 -13.41 -3.75
CA LYS A 67 -5.02 -13.86 -2.43
C LYS A 67 -5.69 -15.15 -1.98
N LEU A 68 -7.00 -15.31 -2.19
CA LEU A 68 -7.77 -16.46 -1.73
C LEU A 68 -8.00 -17.52 -2.81
N LYS A 69 -7.62 -17.25 -4.08
CA LYS A 69 -7.79 -18.15 -5.23
C LYS A 69 -9.25 -18.56 -5.48
N MET A 70 -10.18 -17.68 -5.14
CA MET A 70 -11.62 -17.89 -5.34
C MET A 70 -12.08 -17.14 -6.59
N SER A 71 -13.08 -17.67 -7.31
CA SER A 71 -13.70 -16.90 -8.41
C SER A 71 -14.50 -15.71 -7.85
N ALA A 72 -14.62 -14.65 -8.64
CA ALA A 72 -15.36 -13.44 -8.24
C ALA A 72 -16.82 -13.76 -7.85
N LYS A 73 -17.49 -14.63 -8.64
CA LYS A 73 -18.86 -15.08 -8.34
C LYS A 73 -18.95 -15.79 -6.99
N GLN A 74 -18.06 -16.74 -6.72
CA GLN A 74 -18.05 -17.45 -5.42
C GLN A 74 -17.77 -16.50 -4.24
N ALA A 75 -16.87 -15.51 -4.44
CA ALA A 75 -16.59 -14.52 -3.41
C ALA A 75 -17.84 -13.69 -3.07
N MET A 76 -18.59 -13.26 -4.08
CA MET A 76 -19.85 -12.50 -3.89
C MET A 76 -20.95 -13.34 -3.24
N ASP A 77 -21.11 -14.60 -3.65
CA ASP A 77 -22.10 -15.52 -3.04
C ASP A 77 -21.82 -15.74 -1.54
N ILE A 78 -20.54 -15.80 -1.15
CA ILE A 78 -20.13 -15.95 0.25
C ILE A 78 -20.33 -14.64 1.01
N ALA A 79 -19.99 -13.50 0.40
CA ALA A 79 -20.21 -12.19 1.00
C ALA A 79 -21.70 -11.97 1.30
N GLU A 80 -22.61 -12.34 0.40
CA GLU A 80 -24.06 -12.28 0.65
C GLU A 80 -24.50 -13.18 1.81
N LYS A 81 -23.95 -14.40 1.91
CA LYS A 81 -24.21 -15.28 3.05
C LYS A 81 -23.72 -14.69 4.38
N LEU A 82 -22.58 -14.00 4.37
CA LEU A 82 -22.04 -13.33 5.56
C LEU A 82 -22.87 -12.11 5.96
N TYR A 83 -23.36 -11.36 4.98
CA TYR A 83 -24.30 -10.25 5.19
C TYR A 83 -25.60 -10.73 5.84
N ASN A 84 -26.20 -11.80 5.31
CA ASN A 84 -27.44 -12.37 5.87
C ASN A 84 -27.26 -12.89 7.31
N LYS A 85 -26.03 -13.26 7.69
CA LYS A 85 -25.70 -13.67 9.07
C LYS A 85 -25.33 -12.48 9.98
N GLY A 86 -25.26 -11.26 9.45
CA GLY A 86 -24.94 -10.06 10.21
C GLY A 86 -23.45 -9.86 10.50
N TYR A 87 -22.54 -10.56 9.80
CA TYR A 87 -21.10 -10.42 10.04
C TYR A 87 -20.47 -9.21 9.33
N ILE A 88 -20.99 -8.85 8.16
CA ILE A 88 -20.46 -7.77 7.33
C ILE A 88 -21.58 -6.84 6.88
N SER A 89 -21.22 -5.60 6.54
CA SER A 89 -22.11 -4.67 5.84
C SER A 89 -22.39 -5.15 4.41
N TYR A 90 -23.43 -4.58 3.79
CA TYR A 90 -23.85 -4.96 2.45
C TYR A 90 -22.68 -4.91 1.45
N PRO A 91 -22.36 -6.01 0.75
CA PRO A 91 -21.10 -6.13 0.02
C PRO A 91 -21.14 -5.51 -1.37
N ARG A 92 -22.29 -5.00 -1.83
CA ARG A 92 -22.47 -4.40 -3.17
C ARG A 92 -22.53 -2.87 -3.10
N THR A 93 -21.41 -2.23 -2.77
CA THR A 93 -21.34 -0.77 -2.63
C THR A 93 -20.06 -0.21 -3.25
N GLU A 94 -20.18 0.86 -4.05
CA GLU A 94 -19.05 1.65 -4.57
C GLU A 94 -18.58 2.74 -3.56
N THR A 95 -19.10 2.71 -2.34
CA THR A 95 -18.86 3.76 -1.35
C THR A 95 -17.48 3.62 -0.72
N ASN A 96 -16.57 4.50 -1.13
CA ASN A 96 -15.18 4.53 -0.67
C ASN A 96 -14.95 5.47 0.53
N LYS A 97 -16.01 5.85 1.27
CA LYS A 97 -15.88 6.69 2.48
C LYS A 97 -16.74 6.15 3.62
N PHE A 98 -16.17 6.02 4.81
CA PHE A 98 -16.95 5.79 6.02
C PHE A 98 -17.73 7.06 6.36
N PRO A 99 -19.03 6.95 6.69
CA PRO A 99 -19.79 8.11 7.12
C PRO A 99 -19.31 8.53 8.50
N SER A 100 -19.26 9.85 8.76
CA SER A 100 -18.71 10.44 9.99
C SER A 100 -19.48 10.07 11.26
N ASN A 101 -20.70 9.54 11.10
CA ASN A 101 -21.57 9.07 12.19
C ASN A 101 -21.33 7.60 12.58
N MET A 102 -20.49 6.86 11.85
CA MET A 102 -20.21 5.45 12.15
C MET A 102 -19.11 5.33 13.20
N ASN A 103 -19.42 4.66 14.31
CA ASN A 103 -18.47 4.47 15.40
C ASN A 103 -17.49 3.32 15.08
N LEU A 104 -16.39 3.65 14.42
CA LEU A 104 -15.35 2.69 14.03
C LEU A 104 -14.59 2.13 15.25
N SER A 105 -14.40 2.91 16.32
CA SER A 105 -13.68 2.43 17.52
C SER A 105 -14.45 1.32 18.23
N ALA A 106 -15.78 1.41 18.28
CA ALA A 106 -16.63 0.33 18.81
C ALA A 106 -16.49 -0.97 18.00
N LEU A 107 -16.41 -0.89 16.66
CA LEU A 107 -16.24 -2.05 15.80
C LEU A 107 -14.86 -2.69 15.96
N VAL A 108 -13.79 -1.89 16.05
CA VAL A 108 -12.43 -2.39 16.31
C VAL A 108 -12.35 -3.03 17.70
N GLY A 109 -13.04 -2.47 18.69
CA GLY A 109 -13.16 -3.05 20.03
C GLY A 109 -13.74 -4.47 20.03
N GLN A 110 -14.67 -4.79 19.13
CA GLN A 110 -15.20 -6.16 19.02
C GLN A 110 -14.16 -7.16 18.47
N LEU A 111 -13.15 -6.68 17.75
CA LEU A 111 -12.12 -7.51 17.13
C LEU A 111 -10.93 -7.82 18.05
N THR A 112 -10.82 -7.15 19.21
CA THR A 112 -9.71 -7.34 20.16
C THR A 112 -9.69 -8.73 20.79
N THR A 113 -10.83 -9.42 20.81
CA THR A 113 -10.98 -10.76 21.40
C THR A 113 -10.32 -11.87 20.57
N SER A 114 -9.96 -11.60 19.31
CA SER A 114 -9.37 -12.61 18.43
C SER A 114 -7.90 -12.88 18.75
N PRO A 115 -7.47 -14.15 18.88
CA PRO A 115 -6.08 -14.48 19.19
C PRO A 115 -5.10 -14.21 18.04
N LYS A 116 -5.57 -13.98 16.81
CA LYS A 116 -4.70 -13.76 15.64
C LYS A 116 -4.40 -12.30 15.35
N TRP A 117 -5.32 -11.40 15.68
CA TRP A 117 -5.26 -9.98 15.32
C TRP A 117 -5.75 -9.06 16.44
N GLY A 118 -6.08 -9.61 17.61
CA GLY A 118 -6.58 -8.86 18.75
C GLY A 118 -5.56 -7.86 19.29
N ASP A 119 -4.29 -8.25 19.35
CA ASP A 119 -3.20 -7.36 19.76
C ASP A 119 -3.06 -6.15 18.83
N PHE A 120 -3.16 -6.37 17.51
CA PHE A 120 -3.13 -5.31 16.50
C PHE A 120 -4.36 -4.38 16.62
N ALA A 121 -5.55 -4.93 16.88
CA ALA A 121 -6.75 -4.14 17.12
C ALA A 121 -6.63 -3.30 18.41
N ALA A 122 -6.05 -3.86 19.47
CA ALA A 122 -5.83 -3.17 20.73
C ALA A 122 -4.77 -2.05 20.62
N GLU A 123 -3.74 -2.23 19.80
CA GLU A 123 -2.74 -1.19 19.50
C GLU A 123 -3.38 -0.01 18.77
N ASN A 124 -4.20 -0.27 17.74
CA ASN A 124 -4.91 0.78 16.99
C ASN A 124 -5.92 1.59 17.82
N LEU A 125 -6.36 1.06 18.97
CA LEU A 125 -7.23 1.76 19.92
C LEU A 125 -6.47 2.57 20.97
N ARG A 126 -5.20 2.25 21.23
CA ARG A 126 -4.38 2.88 22.28
C ARG A 126 -3.77 4.20 21.84
N GLU A 127 -3.38 4.30 20.58
CA GLU A 127 -2.94 5.56 20.02
C GLU A 127 -4.09 6.24 19.28
N ASP A 128 -4.10 7.56 19.38
CA ASP A 128 -4.97 8.47 18.66
C ASP A 128 -4.62 8.48 17.15
N PHE A 129 -4.52 7.30 16.55
CA PHE A 129 -4.21 7.04 15.13
C PHE A 129 -5.24 7.72 14.21
N MET A 130 -6.43 7.98 14.74
CA MET A 130 -7.52 8.76 14.15
C MET A 130 -7.21 10.27 14.06
N SER A 131 -6.35 10.82 14.92
CA SER A 131 -5.93 12.23 14.86
C SER A 131 -4.90 12.49 13.74
N LEU A 132 -3.96 11.55 13.53
CA LEU A 132 -3.03 11.55 12.39
C LEU A 132 -3.72 11.26 11.04
N LEU A 133 -4.96 10.78 11.09
CA LEU A 133 -5.86 10.55 9.95
C LEU A 133 -6.63 11.82 9.53
N ALA A 134 -6.81 12.78 10.43
CA ALA A 134 -7.53 14.03 10.19
C ALA A 134 -6.64 15.16 9.64
N ALA A 135 -5.31 14.98 9.62
CA ALA A 135 -4.40 15.96 9.04
C ALA A 135 -4.61 16.02 7.51
N PRO A 136 -4.93 17.19 6.94
CA PRO A 136 -5.08 17.31 5.50
C PRO A 136 -3.75 16.94 4.83
N TYR A 137 -3.82 16.10 3.80
CA TYR A 137 -2.74 15.75 2.85
C TYR A 137 -2.02 16.98 2.22
N LYS A 138 -2.49 18.20 2.52
CA LYS A 138 -2.02 19.47 2.00
C LYS A 138 -0.72 19.99 2.64
N ALA A 139 -0.26 19.42 3.75
CA ALA A 139 0.94 19.90 4.45
C ALA A 139 2.28 19.34 3.94
N MET A 140 2.28 18.42 2.95
CA MET A 140 3.53 17.75 2.52
C MET A 140 3.96 18.10 1.08
N ILE A 141 3.25 19.00 0.39
CA ILE A 141 3.56 19.44 -0.99
C ILE A 141 3.58 20.97 -1.14
N GLY A 142 3.79 21.71 -0.06
CA GLY A 142 3.73 23.17 -0.08
C GLY A 142 4.78 23.78 0.82
N GLU A 143 6.01 23.87 0.32
CA GLU A 143 6.98 24.96 0.57
C GLU A 143 8.24 24.70 -0.29
N CYS A 144 8.06 24.73 -1.61
CA CYS A 144 9.15 24.86 -2.58
C CYS A 144 8.70 25.85 -3.67
N THR A 145 8.23 27.02 -3.26
CA THR A 145 8.08 28.19 -4.14
C THR A 145 8.39 29.45 -3.34
N SER A 146 9.69 29.67 -3.08
CA SER A 146 10.31 30.98 -2.93
C SER A 146 11.82 30.79 -2.85
N TRP A 147 12.46 30.98 -4.01
CA TRP A 147 13.72 31.68 -4.32
C TRP A 147 14.23 31.15 -5.66
#